data_AF-A0A7E5WXD5-F1
#
_entry.id   AF-A0A7E5WXD5-F1
#
_cell.length_a   1.000
_cell.length_b   1.000
_cell.length_c   1.000
_cell.angle_alpha   90.00
_cell.angle_beta   90.00
_cell.angle_gamma   90.00
#
_symmetry.space_group_name_H-M   'P 1'
#
loop_
_entity.id
_entity.type
_entity.pdbx_description
1 polymer ?
#
loop_
_entity_poly.entity_id
_entity_poly.type
_entity_poly.pdbx_seq_one_letter_code
_entity_poly.pdbx_strand_id
1 'polypeptide(L)'
;MIRAYRSQVEKELRDICSDILGVLDKHLIPSSQTGESKVFYYKMKGDYHRYLAEFATGNDRKEAAENSLVAYKAASDIAMTELPPTHPIRLGLALNFSVSTPRHTIN
;
A
#
# COMPACT_ATOMS: atom_id res chain seq x y z
N MET A 1 2.41 22.42 23.10
CA MET A 1 2.90 21.10 23.56
C MET A 1 2.31 19.96 22.71
N ILE A 2 0.98 19.74 22.68
CA ILE A 2 0.35 18.64 21.93
C ILE A 2 0.64 18.66 20.41
N ARG A 3 0.60 19.84 19.77
CA ARG A 3 0.87 19.95 18.32
C ARG A 3 2.31 19.58 17.94
N ALA A 4 3.29 19.95 18.77
CA ALA A 4 4.70 19.63 18.53
C ALA A 4 4.96 18.13 18.67
N TYR A 5 4.39 17.51 19.71
CA TYR A 5 4.45 16.06 19.89
C TYR A 5 3.80 15.30 18.73
N ARG A 6 2.59 15.73 18.30
CA ARG A 6 1.92 15.14 17.12
C ARG A 6 2.79 15.22 15.87
N SER A 7 3.40 16.38 15.62
CA SER A 7 4.29 16.58 14.47
C SER A 7 5.54 15.69 14.52
N GLN A 8 6.07 15.42 15.71
CA GLN A 8 7.20 14.51 15.87
C GLN A 8 6.80 13.07 15.56
N VAL A 9 5.67 12.60 16.09
CA VAL A 9 5.15 11.25 15.82
C VAL A 9 4.82 11.07 14.33
N GLU A 10 4.18 12.06 13.70
CA GLU A 10 3.89 12.05 12.26
C GLU A 10 5.18 11.94 11.42
N LYS A 11 6.26 12.62 11.84
CA LYS A 11 7.56 12.53 11.18
C LYS A 11 8.17 11.13 11.31
N GLU A 12 8.20 10.58 12.52
CA GLU A 12 8.75 9.23 12.77
C GLU A 12 7.97 8.16 11.97
N LEU A 13 6.64 8.25 11.93
CA LEU A 13 5.81 7.37 11.10
C LEU A 13 6.11 7.51 9.61
N ARG A 14 6.32 8.75 9.12
CA ARG A 14 6.68 9.00 7.72
C ARG A 14 8.03 8.39 7.36
N ASP A 15 9.02 8.54 8.24
CA ASP A 15 10.37 8.02 8.02
C ASP A 15 10.34 6.48 7.97
N ILE A 16 9.65 5.83 8.92
CA ILE A 16 9.47 4.36 8.93
C ILE A 16 8.76 3.88 7.65
N CYS A 17 7.68 4.54 7.24
CA CYS A 17 6.98 4.16 6.02
C CYS A 17 7.89 4.31 4.80
N SER A 18 8.68 5.39 4.74
CA SER A 18 9.59 5.65 3.62
C SER A 18 10.70 4.61 3.53
N ASP A 19 11.27 4.19 4.66
CA ASP A 19 12.29 3.15 4.71
C ASP A 19 11.75 1.81 4.21
N ILE A 20 10.55 1.42 4.66
CA ILE A 20 9.92 0.17 4.25
C ILE A 20 9.56 0.19 2.76
N LEU A 21 9.00 1.29 2.26
CA LEU A 21 8.74 1.48 0.83
C LEU A 21 10.04 1.41 0.02
N GLY A 22 11.13 1.98 0.52
CA GLY A 22 12.46 1.88 -0.09
C GLY A 22 12.97 0.44 -0.19
N VAL A 23 12.80 -0.36 0.87
CA VAL A 23 13.17 -1.79 0.87
C VAL A 23 12.30 -2.59 -0.10
N LEU A 24 11.00 -2.32 -0.15
CA LEU A 24 10.07 -2.96 -1.08
C LEU A 24 10.48 -2.71 -2.53
N ASP A 25 10.73 -1.45 -2.89
CA ASP A 25 11.02 -1.07 -4.28
C ASP A 25 12.42 -1.47 -4.75
N LYS A 26 13.43 -1.37 -3.88
CA LYS A 26 14.82 -1.64 -4.27
C LYS A 26 15.22 -3.11 -4.17
N HIS A 27 14.58 -3.87 -3.29
CA HIS A 27 15.04 -5.23 -2.96
C HIS A 27 13.95 -6.28 -3.10
N LEU A 28 12.82 -6.14 -2.40
CA LEU A 28 11.86 -7.24 -2.26
C LEU A 28 11.04 -7.47 -3.53
N ILE A 29 10.51 -6.41 -4.16
CA ILE A 29 9.76 -6.51 -5.41
C ILE A 29 10.65 -7.01 -6.55
N PRO A 30 11.85 -6.44 -6.81
CA PRO A 30 12.73 -6.93 -7.88
C PRO A 30 13.21 -8.37 -7.68
N SER A 31 13.41 -8.81 -6.43
CA SER A 31 13.90 -10.16 -6.13
C SER A 31 12.80 -11.22 -6.06
N SER A 32 11.52 -10.82 -6.17
CA SER A 32 10.39 -11.73 -6.05
C SER A 32 10.16 -12.54 -7.34
N GLN A 33 10.27 -13.87 -7.23
CA GLN A 33 10.22 -14.78 -8.37
C GLN A 33 8.82 -15.37 -8.62
N THR A 34 8.02 -15.55 -7.56
CA THR A 34 6.69 -16.15 -7.64
C THR A 34 5.60 -15.09 -7.64
N GLY A 35 4.49 -15.34 -8.32
CA GLY A 35 3.30 -14.48 -8.30
C GLY A 35 2.79 -14.22 -6.90
N GLU A 36 2.80 -15.23 -6.03
CA GLU A 36 2.44 -15.08 -4.61
C GLU A 36 3.32 -14.05 -3.88
N SER A 37 4.64 -14.15 -4.03
CA SER A 37 5.57 -13.20 -3.39
C SER A 37 5.43 -11.79 -3.96
N LYS A 38 5.26 -11.65 -5.27
CA LYS A 38 4.99 -10.35 -5.93
C LYS A 38 3.72 -9.71 -5.39
N VAL A 39 2.61 -10.46 -5.38
CA VAL A 39 1.31 -9.98 -4.89
C VAL A 39 1.41 -9.55 -3.43
N PHE A 40 2.10 -10.34 -2.60
CA PHE A 40 2.32 -10.00 -1.20
C PHE A 40 3.07 -8.68 -1.02
N TYR A 41 4.18 -8.47 -1.75
CA TYR A 41 4.97 -7.23 -1.62
C TYR A 41 4.27 -6.01 -2.23
N TYR A 42 3.56 -6.15 -3.35
CA TYR A 42 2.76 -5.04 -3.90
C TYR A 42 1.58 -4.68 -2.99
N LYS A 43 0.92 -5.67 -2.35
CA LYS A 43 -0.09 -5.40 -1.32
C LYS A 43 0.51 -4.62 -0.15
N MET A 44 1.67 -5.07 0.33
CA MET A 44 2.38 -4.40 1.42
C MET A 44 2.74 -2.95 1.06
N LYS A 45 3.20 -2.71 -0.18
CA LYS A 45 3.45 -1.36 -0.71
C LYS A 45 2.18 -0.50 -0.66
N GLY A 46 1.05 -1.04 -1.09
CA GLY A 46 -0.25 -0.36 -1.01
C GLY A 46 -0.65 -0.01 0.42
N ASP A 47 -0.42 -0.92 1.37
CA ASP A 47 -0.72 -0.71 2.79
C ASP A 47 0.11 0.45 3.40
N TYR A 48 1.41 0.54 3.11
CA TYR A 48 2.26 1.63 3.62
C TYR A 48 1.94 2.98 3.00
N HIS A 49 1.61 3.03 1.71
CA HIS A 49 1.10 4.27 1.10
C HIS A 49 -0.25 4.68 1.67
N ARG A 50 -1.13 3.73 2.00
CA ARG A 50 -2.40 4.02 2.68
C ARG A 50 -2.16 4.61 4.07
N TYR A 51 -1.24 4.04 4.86
CA TYR A 51 -0.87 4.61 6.17
C TYR A 51 -0.35 6.04 6.03
N LEU A 52 0.51 6.32 5.05
CA LEU A 52 0.96 7.70 4.75
C LEU A 52 -0.22 8.64 4.47
N ALA A 53 -1.22 8.19 3.70
CA ALA A 53 -2.40 8.98 3.36
C ALA A 53 -3.31 9.30 4.56
N GLU A 54 -3.26 8.51 5.64
CA GLU A 54 -4.11 8.71 6.84
C GLU A 54 -3.70 9.96 7.64
N PHE A 55 -2.43 10.34 7.62
CA PHE A 55 -1.90 11.49 8.36
C PHE A 55 -1.28 12.59 7.48
N ALA A 56 -1.04 12.33 6.20
CA ALA A 56 -0.64 13.36 5.25
C ALA A 56 -1.76 14.39 5.02
N THR A 57 -1.37 15.56 4.51
CA THR A 57 -2.30 16.66 4.21
C THR A 57 -2.05 17.23 2.81
N GLY A 58 -3.04 17.92 2.25
CA GLY A 58 -2.89 18.60 0.97
C GLY A 58 -2.52 17.66 -0.18
N ASN A 59 -1.44 17.99 -0.89
CA ASN A 59 -0.99 17.25 -2.07
C ASN A 59 -0.37 15.89 -1.70
N ASP A 60 0.41 15.82 -0.63
CA ASP A 60 1.06 14.60 -0.14
C ASP A 60 0.02 13.50 0.15
N ARG A 61 -1.16 13.87 0.66
CA ARG A 61 -2.26 12.93 0.88
C ARG A 61 -2.81 12.34 -0.42
N LYS A 62 -2.97 13.18 -1.45
CA LYS A 62 -3.47 12.74 -2.76
C LYS A 62 -2.48 11.80 -3.42
N GLU A 63 -1.21 12.17 -3.42
CA GLU A 63 -0.14 11.36 -3.98
C GLU A 63 0.00 10.00 -3.26
N ALA A 64 -0.05 9.99 -1.92
CA ALA A 64 -0.03 8.76 -1.14
C ALA A 64 -1.25 7.86 -1.44
N ALA A 65 -2.44 8.44 -1.58
CA ALA A 65 -3.65 7.68 -1.93
C ALA A 65 -3.58 7.11 -3.36
N GLU A 66 -3.09 7.87 -4.33
CA GLU A 66 -2.89 7.42 -5.70
C GLU A 66 -1.85 6.29 -5.78
N ASN A 67 -0.71 6.46 -5.10
CA ASN A 67 0.33 5.43 -5.04
C ASN A 67 -0.16 4.14 -4.36
N SER A 68 -0.99 4.27 -3.32
CA SER A 68 -1.65 3.12 -2.70
C SER A 68 -2.54 2.37 -3.70
N LEU A 69 -3.37 3.10 -4.44
CA LEU A 69 -4.26 2.53 -5.45
C LEU A 69 -3.48 1.83 -6.58
N VAL A 70 -2.41 2.46 -7.07
CA VAL A 70 -1.54 1.89 -8.11
C VAL A 70 -0.90 0.59 -7.64
N ALA A 71 -0.39 0.54 -6.41
CA ALA A 71 0.22 -0.66 -5.85
C ALA A 71 -0.80 -1.81 -5.67
N TYR A 72 -2.01 -1.52 -5.17
CA TYR A 72 -3.05 -2.54 -5.07
C TYR A 72 -3.54 -3.03 -6.44
N LYS A 73 -3.61 -2.14 -7.44
CA LYS A 73 -3.97 -2.53 -8.81
C LYS A 73 -2.92 -3.47 -9.40
N ALA A 74 -1.64 -3.16 -9.25
CA ALA A 74 -0.55 -4.04 -9.68
C ALA A 74 -0.61 -5.41 -8.97
N ALA A 75 -0.86 -5.43 -7.65
CA ALA A 75 -1.09 -6.68 -6.92
C ALA A 75 -2.28 -7.46 -7.50
N SER A 76 -3.37 -6.78 -7.85
CA SER A 76 -4.58 -7.42 -8.38
C SER A 76 -4.34 -8.02 -9.75
N ASP A 77 -3.68 -7.29 -10.64
CA ASP A 77 -3.38 -7.75 -11.99
C ASP A 77 -2.50 -9.01 -11.94
N ILE A 78 -1.46 -9.03 -11.10
CA ILE A 78 -0.59 -10.20 -10.92
C ILE A 78 -1.35 -11.37 -10.28
N ALA A 79 -2.20 -11.11 -9.28
CA ALA A 79 -3.02 -12.16 -8.67
C ALA A 79 -4.01 -12.76 -9.67
N MET A 80 -4.53 -11.96 -10.60
CA MET A 80 -5.47 -12.43 -11.61
C MET A 80 -4.81 -13.32 -12.66
N THR A 81 -3.55 -13.06 -13.00
CA THR A 81 -2.79 -13.77 -14.03
C THR A 81 -2.03 -14.98 -13.49
N GLU A 82 -1.40 -14.87 -12.32
CA GLU A 82 -0.46 -15.86 -11.79
C GLU A 82 -1.06 -16.77 -10.70
N LEU A 83 -2.22 -16.45 -10.12
CA LEU A 83 -2.85 -17.24 -9.06
C LEU A 83 -4.22 -17.79 -9.47
N PRO A 84 -4.56 -19.04 -9.08
CA PRO A 84 -5.88 -19.59 -9.36
C PRO A 84 -7.00 -18.80 -8.66
N PRO A 85 -8.23 -18.79 -9.19
CA PRO A 85 -9.35 -18.02 -8.63
C PRO A 85 -9.73 -18.41 -7.20
N THR A 86 -9.35 -19.61 -6.74
CA THR A 86 -9.57 -20.12 -5.38
C THR A 86 -8.41 -19.82 -4.42
N HIS A 87 -7.34 -19.14 -4.88
CA HIS A 87 -6.17 -18.87 -4.05
C HIS A 87 -6.50 -17.90 -2.90
N PRO A 88 -6.16 -18.22 -1.63
CA PRO A 88 -6.49 -17.39 -0.47
C PRO A 88 -6.03 -15.93 -0.59
N ILE A 89 -4.84 -15.70 -1.16
CA ILE A 89 -4.31 -14.34 -1.36
C ILE A 89 -5.12 -13.56 -2.39
N ARG A 90 -5.57 -14.20 -3.48
CA ARG A 90 -6.41 -13.55 -4.50
C ARG A 90 -7.77 -13.16 -3.92
N LEU A 91 -8.35 -14.03 -3.09
CA LEU A 91 -9.59 -13.76 -2.37
C LEU A 91 -9.43 -12.63 -1.35
N GLY A 92 -8.36 -12.67 -0.55
CA GLY A 92 -8.04 -11.63 0.44
C GLY A 92 -7.74 -10.28 -0.19
N LEU A 93 -7.13 -10.26 -1.38
CA LEU A 93 -6.89 -9.03 -2.13
C LEU A 93 -8.19 -8.44 -2.70
N ALA A 94 -9.06 -9.28 -3.27
CA ALA A 94 -10.36 -8.84 -3.76
C ALA A 94 -11.22 -8.23 -2.63
N LEU A 95 -11.16 -8.83 -1.43
CA LEU A 95 -11.81 -8.30 -0.23
C LEU A 95 -11.22 -6.95 0.22
N ASN A 96 -9.89 -6.82 0.26
CA ASN A 96 -9.25 -5.55 0.65
C ASN A 96 -9.49 -4.45 -0.37
N PHE A 97 -9.53 -4.79 -1.66
CA PHE A 97 -9.82 -3.84 -2.74
C PHE A 97 -11.26 -3.32 -2.64
N SER A 98 -12.24 -4.19 -2.35
CA SER A 98 -13.66 -3.80 -2.19
C SER A 98 -13.93 -2.96 -0.94
N VAL A 99 -13.09 -3.05 0.10
CA VAL A 99 -13.16 -2.21 1.30
C VAL A 99 -12.40 -0.89 1.14
N SER A 100 -11.36 -0.86 0.30
CA SER A 100 -10.56 0.34 0.04
C SER A 100 -11.20 1.29 -0.97
N THR A 101 -12.01 0.78 -1.91
CA THR A 101 -12.70 1.60 -2.93
C THR A 101 -13.82 2.51 -2.39
N PRO A 102 -14.65 2.15 -1.39
CA PRO A 102 -15.77 3.00 -0.98
C PRO A 102 -15.39 4.24 -0.17
N ARG A 103 -14.17 4.33 0.37
CA ARG A 103 -13.82 5.39 1.34
C ARG A 103 -13.02 6.56 0.75
N HIS A 104 -12.54 6.46 -0.50
CA HIS A 104 -11.68 7.48 -1.12
C HIS A 104 -12.19 8.05 -2.45
N THR A 105 -13.32 7.55 -2.99
CA THR A 105 -14.03 8.14 -4.14
C THR A 105 -15.32 8.87 -3.77
N ILE A 106 -15.70 8.87 -2.50
CA ILE A 106 -16.93 9.50 -1.99
C ILE A 106 -16.56 10.47 -0.85
N ASN A 107 -15.87 11.56 -1.19
CA ASN A 107 -15.93 12.87 -0.52
C ASN A 107 -15.00 13.86 -1.22
#